data_AF-A0A8J2M0T8-F1
#
_entry.id   AF-A0A8J2M0T8-F1
#
_cell.length_a   1.000
_cell.length_b   1.000
_cell.length_c   1.000
_cell.angle_alpha   90.00
_cell.angle_beta   90.00
_cell.angle_gamma   90.00
#
_symmetry.space_group_name_H-M   'P 1'
#
loop_
_entity.id
_entity.type
_entity.pdbx_description
1 polymer ?
#
loop_
_entity_poly.entity_id
_entity_poly.type
_entity_poly.pdbx_seq_one_letter_code
_entity_poly.pdbx_strand_id
1 'polypeptide(L)'
;MEHKSSDNSIQGPGLQRRRGAIKHARVHEIRGHQFVATFFRQPTFCSLCSDFMWGLNKQGYQCQLCSAAVHKKCHEKMISHCPGSAERTKDTIYLKERFKIDIPHRFKMYNFKSPTFCDHCGSLLYGLFKQGLKCEVCGVVCHHKCQRYMPNLCGVNQKQLSQALFEIKRGSHGQTR
;
A
#
# COMPACT_ATOMS: atom_id res chain seq x y z
N MET A 1 65.33 6.38 35.57
CA MET A 1 64.18 7.11 35.00
C MET A 1 64.25 6.95 33.49
N GLU A 2 63.77 5.82 32.98
CA GLU A 2 63.70 5.54 31.54
C GLU A 2 62.28 5.83 31.06
N HIS A 3 62.16 6.79 30.15
CA HIS A 3 60.92 7.10 29.45
C HIS A 3 61.00 6.52 28.03
N LYS A 4 60.12 5.53 27.75
CA LYS A 4 59.08 5.53 26.71
C LYS A 4 59.43 6.28 25.39
N SER A 5 59.24 5.75 24.18
CA SER A 5 58.14 4.91 23.70
C SER A 5 58.44 4.36 22.30
N SER A 6 57.71 3.29 22.02
CA SER A 6 57.63 2.44 20.84
C SER A 6 57.07 3.09 19.56
N ASP A 7 57.67 2.64 18.46
CA ASP A 7 57.09 2.06 17.23
C ASP A 7 56.28 2.92 16.24
N ASN A 8 56.75 2.87 15.00
CA ASN A 8 56.39 3.70 13.86
C ASN A 8 55.64 2.86 12.82
N SER A 9 54.43 3.33 12.49
CA SER A 9 53.79 3.25 11.16
C SER A 9 53.72 1.91 10.42
N ILE A 10 52.51 1.32 10.37
CA ILE A 10 51.98 0.77 9.11
C ILE A 10 50.52 1.25 8.96
N GLN A 11 50.33 2.29 8.12
CA GLN A 11 49.01 2.75 7.70
C GLN A 11 48.58 1.97 6.44
N GLY A 12 47.71 0.98 6.61
CA GLY A 12 46.90 0.46 5.51
C GLY A 12 45.60 1.28 5.38
N PRO A 13 45.13 1.62 4.18
CA PRO A 13 43.86 2.33 4.00
C PRO A 13 42.71 1.37 4.33
N GLY A 14 42.12 1.54 5.51
CA GLY A 14 40.89 0.85 5.90
C GLY A 14 39.75 1.24 4.96
N LEU A 15 39.13 0.23 4.32
CA LEU A 15 37.86 0.38 3.63
C LEU A 15 36.82 0.91 4.63
N GLN A 16 36.56 2.21 4.57
CA GLN A 16 35.57 2.91 5.40
C GLN A 16 34.21 2.24 5.21
N ARG A 17 33.82 1.37 6.15
CA ARG A 17 32.48 0.80 6.26
C ARG A 17 31.49 1.96 6.39
N ARG A 18 30.86 2.34 5.29
CA ARG A 18 29.68 3.22 5.28
C ARG A 18 28.51 2.49 5.95
N ARG A 19 28.50 2.45 7.28
CA ARG A 19 27.28 2.20 8.04
C ARG A 19 26.43 3.46 7.88
N GLY A 20 25.58 3.46 6.86
CA GLY A 20 24.66 4.57 6.61
C GLY A 20 23.74 4.77 7.81
N ALA A 21 23.59 6.03 8.23
CA ALA A 21 22.54 6.40 9.17
C ALA A 21 21.18 5.98 8.60
N ILE A 22 20.44 5.14 9.33
CA ILE A 22 19.09 4.73 8.96
C ILE A 22 18.22 5.98 9.10
N LYS A 23 17.99 6.70 8.00
CA LYS A 23 16.98 7.76 7.96
C LYS A 23 15.62 7.08 8.00
N HIS A 24 14.90 7.25 9.11
CA HIS A 24 13.53 6.78 9.23
C HIS A 24 12.70 7.46 8.14
N ALA A 25 12.12 6.67 7.24
CA ALA A 25 11.28 7.22 6.19
C ALA A 25 10.01 7.80 6.83
N ARG A 26 9.58 9.00 6.40
CA ARG A 26 8.35 9.63 6.89
C ARG A 26 7.15 8.71 6.60
N VAL A 27 6.43 8.34 7.65
CA VAL A 27 5.21 7.53 7.60
C VAL A 27 4.01 8.47 7.55
N HIS A 28 3.09 8.21 6.64
CA HIS A 28 1.79 8.89 6.53
C HIS A 28 0.71 7.94 7.03
N GLU A 29 0.03 8.29 8.12
CA GLU A 29 -1.03 7.46 8.67
C GLU A 29 -2.40 7.88 8.14
N ILE A 30 -3.08 6.99 7.41
CA ILE A 30 -4.40 7.25 6.80
C ILE A 30 -5.29 6.04 7.04
N ARG A 31 -6.36 6.20 7.83
CA ARG A 31 -7.32 5.12 8.16
C ARG A 31 -6.63 3.81 8.60
N GLY A 32 -5.66 3.93 9.50
CA GLY A 32 -4.87 2.80 10.00
C GLY A 32 -3.78 2.28 9.05
N HIS A 33 -3.67 2.79 7.82
CA HIS A 33 -2.55 2.45 6.93
C HIS A 33 -1.32 3.28 7.29
N GLN A 34 -0.16 2.64 7.40
CA GLN A 34 1.14 3.29 7.54
C GLN A 34 1.84 3.40 6.17
N PHE A 35 1.54 4.45 5.42
CA PHE A 35 2.05 4.66 4.07
C PHE A 35 3.45 5.27 4.06
N VAL A 36 4.37 4.63 3.35
CA VAL A 36 5.75 5.11 3.18
C VAL A 36 6.03 5.35 1.69
N ALA A 37 6.65 6.49 1.39
CA ALA A 37 6.99 6.86 0.02
C ALA A 37 8.00 5.85 -0.56
N THR A 38 7.57 5.12 -1.59
CA THR A 38 8.22 3.90 -2.09
C THR A 38 8.61 4.07 -3.56
N PHE A 39 9.79 3.55 -3.90
CA PHE A 39 10.24 3.35 -5.27
C PHE A 39 9.92 1.91 -5.68
N PHE A 40 8.96 1.76 -6.59
CA PHE A 40 8.53 0.46 -7.09
C PHE A 40 9.45 0.03 -8.23
N ARG A 41 10.30 -0.97 -7.95
CA ARG A 41 11.28 -1.50 -8.92
C ARG A 41 10.64 -2.29 -10.07
N GLN A 42 9.38 -2.68 -9.90
CA GLN A 42 8.59 -3.45 -10.86
C GLN A 42 7.36 -2.65 -11.26
N PRO A 43 6.78 -2.90 -12.46
CA PRO A 43 5.50 -2.35 -12.83
C PRO A 43 4.47 -2.60 -11.73
N THR A 44 3.89 -1.52 -11.19
CA THR A 44 2.96 -1.58 -10.06
C THR A 44 1.74 -0.72 -10.38
N PHE A 45 0.56 -1.23 -10.05
CA PHE A 45 -0.71 -0.54 -10.25
C PHE A 45 -1.29 -0.05 -8.91
N CYS A 46 -2.01 1.06 -8.95
CA CYS A 46 -2.62 1.65 -7.77
C CYS A 46 -3.87 0.86 -7.34
N SER A 47 -3.97 0.47 -6.07
CA SER A 47 -5.09 -0.30 -5.53
C SER A 47 -6.42 0.48 -5.46
N LEU A 48 -6.36 1.82 -5.57
CA LEU A 48 -7.56 2.66 -5.53
C LEU A 48 -8.15 2.94 -6.91
N CYS A 49 -7.31 3.27 -7.90
CA CYS A 49 -7.76 3.67 -9.23
C CYS A 49 -7.42 2.68 -10.34
N SER A 50 -6.69 1.61 -10.02
CA SER A 50 -6.21 0.57 -10.95
C SER A 50 -5.33 1.08 -12.09
N ASP A 51 -4.87 2.34 -12.02
CA ASP A 51 -3.98 2.94 -13.01
C ASP A 51 -2.51 2.67 -12.68
N PHE A 52 -1.66 2.67 -13.70
CA PHE A 52 -0.22 2.43 -13.56
C PHE A 52 0.50 3.51 -12.72
N MET A 53 1.46 3.09 -11.90
CA MET A 53 2.28 3.98 -11.08
C MET A 53 3.49 4.49 -11.88
N TRP A 54 3.28 5.51 -12.71
CA TRP A 54 4.34 6.08 -13.57
C TRP A 54 5.37 6.94 -12.82
N GLY A 55 6.63 6.93 -13.29
CA GLY A 55 7.67 7.88 -12.87
C GLY A 55 9.08 7.27 -12.64
N LEU A 56 10.12 8.10 -12.75
CA LEU A 56 11.54 7.74 -12.60
C LEU A 56 12.06 7.78 -11.14
N ASN A 57 11.20 8.11 -10.18
CA ASN A 57 11.51 8.26 -8.74
C ASN A 57 10.34 7.70 -7.92
N LYS A 58 10.38 7.76 -6.58
CA LYS A 58 9.29 7.27 -5.69
C LYS A 58 7.89 7.58 -6.26
N GLN A 59 7.25 6.58 -6.88
CA GLN A 59 6.07 6.77 -7.72
C GLN A 59 4.80 6.90 -6.86
N GLY A 60 4.82 6.35 -5.65
CA GLY A 60 3.74 6.52 -4.69
C GLY A 60 4.05 5.96 -3.32
N TYR A 61 3.02 5.48 -2.65
CA TYR A 61 3.07 5.01 -1.28
C TYR A 61 2.76 3.52 -1.21
N GLN A 62 3.46 2.83 -0.32
CA GLN A 62 3.15 1.45 0.05
C GLN A 62 2.89 1.38 1.55
N CYS A 63 1.79 0.75 1.94
CA CYS A 63 1.47 0.52 3.34
C CYS A 63 2.40 -0.56 3.92
N GLN A 64 3.06 -0.26 5.05
CA GLN A 64 3.96 -1.20 5.73
C GLN A 64 3.23 -2.42 6.31
N LEU A 65 1.94 -2.27 6.67
CA LEU A 65 1.17 -3.30 7.37
C LEU A 65 0.51 -4.29 6.43
N CYS A 66 -0.16 -3.79 5.37
CA CYS A 66 -0.92 -4.63 4.45
C CYS A 66 -0.34 -4.68 3.03
N SER A 67 0.73 -3.93 2.73
CA SER A 67 1.34 -3.81 1.40
C SER A 67 0.47 -3.17 0.31
N ALA A 68 -0.66 -2.53 0.66
CA ALA A 68 -1.46 -1.77 -0.31
C ALA A 68 -0.60 -0.68 -0.98
N ALA A 69 -0.65 -0.60 -2.32
CA ALA A 69 0.15 0.34 -3.11
C ALA A 69 -0.76 1.37 -3.79
N VAL A 70 -0.49 2.65 -3.59
CA VAL A 70 -1.34 3.75 -4.08
C VAL A 70 -0.53 4.93 -4.59
N HIS A 71 -1.05 5.68 -5.55
CA HIS A 71 -0.41 6.95 -5.97
C HIS A 71 -0.34 7.95 -4.81
N LYS A 72 0.57 8.92 -4.93
CA LYS A 72 0.67 10.04 -3.99
C LYS A 72 -0.65 10.81 -3.84
N LYS A 73 -1.42 10.98 -4.90
CA LYS A 73 -2.74 11.65 -4.85
C LYS A 73 -3.89 10.76 -4.36
N CYS A 74 -3.67 9.44 -4.34
CA CYS A 74 -4.70 8.46 -4.00
C CYS A 74 -4.67 8.06 -2.52
N HIS A 75 -3.52 8.19 -1.84
CA HIS A 75 -3.39 7.73 -0.46
C HIS A 75 -4.40 8.38 0.51
N GLU A 76 -4.63 9.70 0.40
CA GLU A 76 -5.62 10.44 1.20
C GLU A 76 -7.08 10.07 0.89
N LYS A 77 -7.33 9.45 -0.27
CA LYS A 77 -8.67 9.07 -0.74
C LYS A 77 -9.03 7.62 -0.41
N MET A 78 -8.14 6.88 0.26
CA MET A 78 -8.41 5.52 0.71
C MET A 78 -9.69 5.48 1.55
N ILE A 79 -10.64 4.62 1.15
CA ILE A 79 -11.92 4.49 1.86
C ILE A 79 -11.82 3.41 2.94
N SER A 80 -11.23 2.28 2.57
CA SER A 80 -11.07 1.13 3.45
C SER A 80 -10.10 1.43 4.58
N HIS A 81 -10.38 0.84 5.74
CA HIS A 81 -9.45 0.80 6.86
C HIS A 81 -8.41 -0.28 6.63
N CYS A 82 -7.21 -0.10 7.18
CA CYS A 82 -6.14 -1.09 7.03
C CYS A 82 -6.47 -2.39 7.78
N PRO A 83 -6.63 -3.53 7.09
CA PRO A 83 -6.86 -4.82 7.75
C PRO A 83 -5.61 -5.35 8.48
N GLY A 84 -4.45 -4.71 8.25
CA GLY A 84 -3.21 -5.01 8.99
C GLY A 84 -3.00 -4.14 10.23
N SER A 85 -3.89 -3.18 10.51
CA SER A 85 -3.83 -2.35 11.71
C SER A 85 -4.54 -3.03 12.88
N ALA A 86 -4.01 -2.85 14.09
CA ALA A 86 -4.70 -3.23 15.32
C ALA A 86 -5.82 -2.23 15.70
N GLU A 87 -5.83 -1.05 15.08
CA GLU A 87 -6.67 0.07 15.45
C GLU A 87 -8.11 -0.07 14.94
N ARG A 88 -9.01 -0.67 15.72
CA ARG A 88 -10.43 -0.74 15.37
C ARG A 88 -11.13 0.59 15.71
N THR A 89 -11.07 1.58 14.82
CA THR A 89 -11.66 2.90 15.10
C THR A 89 -13.18 2.93 14.96
N LYS A 90 -13.87 3.78 15.76
CA LYS A 90 -15.33 3.99 15.68
C LYS A 90 -15.78 4.38 14.26
N ASP A 91 -14.95 5.09 13.50
CA ASP A 91 -15.24 5.47 12.11
C ASP A 91 -15.46 4.28 11.17
N THR A 92 -14.76 3.15 11.39
CA THR A 92 -14.98 1.93 10.61
C THR A 92 -16.35 1.33 10.86
N ILE A 93 -16.84 1.44 12.09
CA ILE A 93 -18.16 0.99 12.52
C ILE A 93 -19.21 1.91 11.89
N TYR A 94 -19.05 3.23 11.99
CA TYR A 94 -20.00 4.19 11.40
C TYR A 94 -20.09 4.12 9.87
N LEU A 95 -18.98 3.95 9.14
CA LEU A 95 -19.01 3.80 7.68
C LEU A 95 -19.70 2.49 7.27
N LYS A 96 -19.43 1.41 8.01
CA LYS A 96 -20.06 0.10 7.81
C LYS A 96 -21.57 0.17 8.09
N GLU A 97 -21.98 0.88 9.14
CA GLU A 97 -23.39 1.05 9.53
C GLU A 97 -24.15 1.99 8.58
N ARG A 98 -23.56 3.12 8.20
CA ARG A 98 -24.24 4.15 7.40
C ARG A 98 -24.44 3.73 5.94
N PHE A 99 -23.47 3.02 5.36
CA PHE A 99 -23.52 2.66 3.94
C PHE A 99 -23.80 1.17 3.69
N LYS A 100 -23.86 0.33 4.74
CA LYS A 100 -24.08 -1.13 4.64
C LYS A 100 -23.16 -1.82 3.61
N ILE A 101 -21.96 -1.29 3.37
CA ILE A 101 -21.04 -1.83 2.36
C ILE A 101 -20.11 -2.84 3.04
N ASP A 102 -20.63 -4.04 3.27
CA ASP A 102 -19.86 -5.20 3.74
C ASP A 102 -20.20 -6.40 2.87
N ILE A 103 -19.82 -6.31 1.59
CA ILE A 103 -20.09 -7.35 0.60
C ILE A 103 -18.77 -8.07 0.32
N PRO A 104 -18.54 -9.26 0.91
CA PRO A 104 -17.30 -9.98 0.74
C PRO A 104 -17.13 -10.47 -0.70
N HIS A 105 -15.89 -10.52 -1.16
CA HIS A 105 -15.57 -11.09 -2.46
C HIS A 105 -15.67 -12.62 -2.44
N ARG A 106 -16.23 -13.21 -3.50
CA ARG A 106 -16.24 -14.66 -3.72
C ARG A 106 -15.01 -15.08 -4.53
N PHE A 107 -13.87 -15.20 -3.85
CA PHE A 107 -12.60 -15.58 -4.48
C PHE A 107 -12.55 -17.07 -4.83
N LYS A 108 -12.06 -17.38 -6.04
CA LYS A 108 -11.64 -18.73 -6.44
C LYS A 108 -10.25 -18.70 -7.05
N MET A 109 -9.55 -19.83 -6.96
CA MET A 109 -8.27 -20.01 -7.67
C MET A 109 -8.50 -19.88 -9.17
N TYR A 110 -7.62 -19.13 -9.84
CA TYR A 110 -7.71 -18.90 -11.27
C TYR A 110 -6.33 -19.02 -11.91
N ASN A 111 -6.30 -19.60 -13.12
CA ASN A 111 -5.10 -19.70 -13.95
C ASN A 111 -5.11 -18.55 -14.95
N PHE A 112 -4.27 -17.54 -14.71
CA PHE A 112 -4.16 -16.39 -15.59
C PHE A 112 -3.30 -16.74 -16.82
N LYS A 113 -3.82 -16.46 -18.02
CA LYS A 113 -3.13 -16.74 -19.30
C LYS A 113 -2.21 -15.60 -19.74
N SER A 114 -2.23 -14.48 -19.04
CA SER A 114 -1.44 -13.29 -19.33
C SER A 114 -0.91 -12.66 -18.03
N PRO A 115 0.17 -11.85 -18.09
CA PRO A 115 0.67 -11.12 -16.94
C PRO A 115 -0.43 -10.33 -16.26
N THR A 116 -0.80 -10.73 -15.05
CA THR A 116 -1.90 -10.13 -14.29
C THR A 116 -1.37 -9.54 -12.99
N PHE A 117 -1.89 -8.39 -12.58
CA PHE A 117 -1.44 -7.68 -11.39
C PHE A 117 -2.47 -7.78 -10.26
N CYS A 118 -1.99 -7.79 -9.02
CA CYS A 118 -2.82 -7.89 -7.85
C CYS A 118 -3.46 -6.52 -7.56
N ASP A 119 -4.78 -6.46 -7.45
CA ASP A 119 -5.53 -5.22 -7.17
C ASP A 119 -5.29 -4.67 -5.75
N HIS A 120 -4.71 -5.47 -4.86
CA HIS A 120 -4.32 -5.02 -3.51
C HIS A 120 -2.92 -4.39 -3.44
N CYS A 121 -1.87 -5.17 -3.71
CA CYS A 121 -0.49 -4.70 -3.60
C CYS A 121 0.08 -4.11 -4.90
N GLY A 122 -0.70 -4.11 -5.98
CA GLY A 122 -0.33 -3.58 -7.29
C GLY A 122 0.70 -4.41 -8.06
N SER A 123 1.29 -5.44 -7.45
CA SER A 123 2.42 -6.20 -8.01
C SER A 123 1.95 -7.38 -8.85
N LEU A 124 2.82 -7.85 -9.75
CA LEU A 124 2.55 -8.96 -10.65
C LEU A 124 2.24 -10.26 -9.89
N LEU A 125 1.28 -11.04 -10.39
CA LEU A 125 1.04 -12.42 -10.00
C LEU A 125 2.06 -13.32 -10.72
N TYR A 126 3.09 -13.74 -10.01
CA TYR A 126 4.16 -14.58 -10.57
C TYR A 126 3.72 -16.05 -10.74
N GLY A 127 4.24 -16.69 -11.79
CA GLY A 127 4.06 -18.12 -12.07
C GLY A 127 3.21 -18.44 -13.31
N LEU A 128 3.25 -19.70 -13.76
CA LEU A 128 2.53 -20.17 -14.96
C LEU A 128 1.14 -20.77 -14.65
N PHE A 129 0.91 -21.23 -13.42
CA PHE A 129 -0.36 -21.82 -12.98
C PHE A 129 -0.73 -21.37 -11.57
N LYS A 130 -2.03 -21.28 -11.26
CA LYS A 130 -2.62 -20.94 -9.95
C LYS A 130 -1.97 -19.74 -9.27
N GLN A 131 -1.66 -18.70 -10.03
CA GLN A 131 -0.87 -17.56 -9.56
C GLN A 131 -1.57 -16.75 -8.47
N GLY A 132 -2.90 -16.83 -8.41
CA GLY A 132 -3.68 -16.14 -7.41
C GLY A 132 -5.17 -16.47 -7.46
N LEU A 133 -5.95 -15.51 -6.99
CA LEU A 133 -7.38 -15.63 -6.79
C LEU A 133 -8.09 -14.58 -7.63
N LYS A 134 -9.25 -14.93 -8.17
CA LYS A 134 -10.16 -14.02 -8.87
C LYS A 134 -11.54 -14.07 -8.21
N CYS A 135 -12.13 -12.91 -7.97
CA CYS A 135 -13.52 -12.82 -7.54
C CYS A 135 -14.44 -13.18 -8.70
N GLU A 136 -15.35 -14.14 -8.51
CA GLU A 136 -16.30 -14.56 -9.55
C GLU A 136 -17.36 -13.49 -9.87
N VAL A 137 -17.63 -12.60 -8.92
CA VAL A 137 -18.71 -11.59 -9.03
C VAL A 137 -18.22 -10.32 -9.72
N CYS A 138 -17.13 -9.73 -9.21
CA CYS A 138 -16.65 -8.43 -9.69
C CYS A 138 -15.30 -8.49 -10.41
N GLY A 139 -14.72 -9.69 -10.57
CA GLY A 139 -13.51 -9.89 -11.37
C GLY A 139 -12.19 -9.44 -10.76
N VAL A 140 -12.18 -8.80 -9.57
CA VAL A 140 -10.94 -8.37 -8.91
C VAL A 140 -10.00 -9.55 -8.67
N VAL A 141 -8.71 -9.29 -8.80
CA VAL A 141 -7.64 -10.28 -8.75
C VAL A 141 -6.71 -9.96 -7.59
N CYS A 142 -6.32 -10.97 -6.81
CA CYS A 142 -5.33 -10.80 -5.77
C CYS A 142 -4.42 -12.03 -5.63
N HIS A 143 -3.24 -11.84 -5.01
CA HIS A 143 -2.44 -12.98 -4.56
C HIS A 143 -3.16 -13.71 -3.42
N HIS A 144 -2.84 -15.00 -3.23
CA HIS A 144 -3.30 -15.79 -2.09
C HIS A 144 -3.06 -15.09 -0.74
N LYS A 145 -1.85 -14.54 -0.55
CA LYS A 145 -1.49 -13.79 0.68
C LYS A 145 -2.23 -12.46 0.84
N CYS A 146 -2.70 -11.88 -0.27
CA CYS A 146 -3.38 -10.59 -0.29
C CYS A 146 -4.88 -10.74 -0.01
N GLN A 147 -5.45 -11.94 -0.13
CA GLN A 147 -6.88 -12.21 0.08
C GLN A 147 -7.39 -11.66 1.41
N ARG A 148 -6.67 -11.93 2.50
CA ARG A 148 -7.04 -11.47 3.86
C ARG A 148 -7.00 -9.96 4.05
N TYR A 149 -6.35 -9.24 3.13
CA TYR A 149 -6.23 -7.79 3.17
C TYR A 149 -7.16 -7.08 2.18
N MET A 150 -7.94 -7.84 1.40
CA MET A 150 -8.92 -7.27 0.49
C MET A 150 -10.12 -6.71 1.29
N PRO A 151 -10.60 -5.49 0.98
CA PRO A 151 -11.78 -4.95 1.63
C PRO A 151 -13.05 -5.66 1.16
N ASN A 152 -14.08 -5.72 2.01
CA ASN A 152 -15.40 -6.28 1.66
C ASN A 152 -16.26 -5.28 0.87
N LEU A 153 -15.76 -4.88 -0.30
CA LEU A 153 -16.38 -3.89 -1.19
C LEU A 153 -16.69 -4.51 -2.56
N CYS A 154 -17.16 -5.76 -2.59
CA CYS A 154 -17.41 -6.47 -3.84
C CYS A 154 -18.47 -5.77 -4.69
N GLY A 155 -18.16 -5.58 -5.97
CA GLY A 155 -19.05 -4.90 -6.94
C GLY A 155 -19.03 -3.37 -6.86
N VAL A 156 -18.22 -2.79 -5.97
CA VAL A 156 -18.14 -1.34 -5.79
C VAL A 156 -16.91 -0.77 -6.47
N ASN A 157 -17.08 0.27 -7.29
CA ASN A 157 -15.97 1.01 -7.87
C ASN A 157 -15.36 1.97 -6.82
N GLN A 158 -14.19 1.62 -6.29
CA GLN A 158 -13.53 2.40 -5.24
C GLN A 158 -13.17 3.83 -5.69
N LYS A 159 -12.81 4.03 -6.98
CA LYS A 159 -12.48 5.34 -7.53
C LYS A 159 -13.69 6.28 -7.48
N GLN A 160 -14.84 5.82 -7.99
CA GLN A 160 -16.08 6.60 -7.98
C GLN A 160 -16.59 6.86 -6.57
N LEU A 161 -16.59 5.85 -5.71
CA LEU A 161 -17.00 6.02 -4.31
C LEU A 161 -16.11 7.03 -3.58
N SER A 162 -14.80 7.00 -3.82
CA SER A 162 -13.85 7.92 -3.18
C SER A 162 -14.06 9.36 -3.63
N GLN A 163 -14.46 9.56 -4.89
CA GLN A 163 -14.78 10.87 -5.45
C GLN A 163 -16.07 11.42 -4.85
N ALA A 164 -17.15 10.63 -4.84
CA ALA A 164 -18.44 11.03 -4.27
C ALA A 164 -18.32 11.40 -2.77
N LEU A 165 -17.61 10.58 -1.99
CA LEU A 165 -17.38 10.87 -0.57
C LEU A 165 -16.55 12.14 -0.35
N PHE A 166 -15.58 12.40 -1.24
CA PHE A 166 -14.76 13.61 -1.17
C PHE A 166 -15.57 14.87 -1.52
N GLU A 167 -16.48 14.78 -2.49
CA GLU A 167 -17.40 15.87 -2.86
C GLU A 167 -18.36 16.22 -1.73
N ILE A 168 -18.97 15.22 -1.08
CA ILE A 168 -19.86 15.43 0.08
C ILE A 168 -19.12 16.16 1.20
N LYS A 169 -17.87 15.76 1.49
CA LYS A 169 -17.04 16.41 2.51
C LYS A 169 -16.71 17.87 2.18
N ARG A 170 -16.59 18.21 0.90
CA ARG A 170 -16.39 19.61 0.45
C ARG A 170 -17.67 20.43 0.58
N GLY A 171 -18.82 19.84 0.26
CA GLY A 171 -20.13 20.49 0.36
C GLY A 171 -20.50 20.91 1.78
N SER A 172 -20.16 20.10 2.80
CA SER A 172 -20.46 20.44 4.20
C SER A 172 -19.64 21.61 4.75
N HIS A 173 -18.49 21.92 4.16
CA HIS A 173 -17.65 23.07 4.56
C HIS A 173 -18.07 24.39 3.89
N GLY A 174 -19.04 24.37 2.97
CA GLY A 174 -19.53 25.56 2.26
C GLY A 174 -20.76 26.25 2.87
N GLN A 175 -21.34 25.71 3.96
CA GLN A 175 -22.59 26.20 4.57
C GLN A 175 -22.41 26.92 5.92
N THR A 176 -21.23 27.50 6.20
CA THR A 176 -21.01 28.37 7.38
C THR A 176 -20.54 29.77 6.98
N ARG A 177 -21.25 30.40 6.04
CA ARG A 177 -21.19 31.85 5.83
C ARG A 177 -22.59 32.40 5.63
#